data_AF-A0A849DDT4-F1
#
_entry.id   AF-A0A849DDT4-F1
#
_cell.length_a   1.000
_cell.length_b   1.000
_cell.length_c   1.000
_cell.angle_alpha   90.00
_cell.angle_beta   90.00
_cell.angle_gamma   90.00
#
_symmetry.space_group_name_H-M   'P 1'
#
loop_
_entity.id
_entity.type
_entity.pdbx_description
1 polymer ?
#
loop_
_entity_poly.entity_id
_entity_poly.type
_entity_poly.pdbx_seq_one_letter_code
_entity_poly.pdbx_strand_id
1 'polypeptide(L)'
;MKKILSDKYRHFILTFEIFMLLLLIPLIYNLVPINEGTQTFYIPSSNIDDVVKTLKTNGYEVTWMDKLMLTLRRTPDEGWYSVQPAEQGRFLFFQHLYRQKTNELMDVVVYAGETKGELAARLANDMKL
;
A
#
# COMPACT_ATOMS: atom_id res chain seq x y z
N MET A 1 -24.33 -19.13 -44.52
CA MET A 1 -24.65 -18.25 -43.37
C MET A 1 -24.49 -18.92 -42.00
N LYS A 2 -25.03 -20.12 -41.73
CA LYS A 2 -24.91 -20.78 -40.40
C LYS A 2 -23.48 -20.99 -39.88
N LYS A 3 -22.53 -21.39 -40.74
CA LYS A 3 -21.11 -21.56 -40.35
C LYS A 3 -20.43 -20.24 -39.93
N ILE A 4 -20.71 -19.14 -40.62
CA ILE A 4 -20.13 -17.82 -40.33
C ILE A 4 -20.64 -17.28 -38.99
N LEU A 5 -21.93 -17.50 -38.67
CA LEU A 5 -22.51 -17.18 -37.37
C LEU A 5 -21.91 -18.03 -36.25
N SER A 6 -21.69 -19.32 -36.49
CA SER A 6 -21.05 -20.25 -35.55
C SER A 6 -19.60 -19.86 -35.25
N ASP A 7 -18.82 -19.47 -36.25
CA ASP A 7 -17.42 -19.08 -36.04
C ASP A 7 -17.31 -17.74 -35.30
N LYS A 8 -18.16 -16.75 -35.60
CA LYS A 8 -18.20 -15.48 -34.84
C LYS A 8 -18.58 -15.71 -33.38
N TYR A 9 -19.55 -16.59 -33.12
CA TYR A 9 -19.96 -16.94 -31.76
C TYR A 9 -18.84 -17.66 -30.99
N ARG A 10 -18.09 -18.55 -31.67
CA ARG A 10 -16.91 -19.21 -31.08
C ARG A 10 -15.83 -18.21 -30.67
N HIS A 11 -15.52 -17.24 -31.52
CA HIS A 11 -14.54 -16.20 -31.19
C HIS A 11 -15.01 -15.33 -30.01
N PHE A 12 -16.30 -14.96 -29.99
CA PHE A 12 -16.87 -14.22 -28.87
C PHE A 12 -16.76 -14.98 -27.55
N ILE A 13 -17.12 -16.27 -27.52
CA ILE A 13 -16.98 -17.11 -26.32
C ILE A 13 -15.51 -17.17 -25.87
N LEU A 14 -14.58 -17.42 -26.79
CA LEU A 14 -13.15 -17.50 -26.45
C LEU A 14 -12.64 -16.18 -25.88
N THR A 15 -13.01 -15.03 -26.47
CA THR A 15 -12.64 -13.72 -25.94
C THR A 15 -13.26 -13.48 -24.57
N PHE A 16 -14.51 -13.86 -24.37
CA PHE A 16 -15.21 -13.74 -23.09
C PHE A 16 -14.58 -14.63 -22.01
N GLU A 17 -14.19 -15.85 -22.36
CA GLU A 17 -13.52 -16.80 -21.46
C GLU A 17 -12.13 -16.27 -21.04
N ILE A 18 -11.34 -15.76 -21.98
CA ILE A 18 -10.05 -15.10 -21.68
C ILE A 18 -10.27 -13.89 -20.77
N PHE A 19 -11.31 -13.10 -21.03
CA PHE A 19 -11.64 -11.95 -20.19
C PHE A 19 -12.03 -12.37 -18.76
N MET A 20 -12.82 -13.44 -18.60
CA MET A 20 -13.17 -13.99 -17.28
C MET A 20 -11.93 -14.52 -16.54
N LEU A 21 -11.02 -15.20 -17.25
CA LEU A 21 -9.73 -15.64 -16.68
C LEU A 21 -8.88 -14.46 -16.20
N LEU A 22 -8.82 -13.37 -16.97
CA LEU A 22 -8.11 -12.16 -16.57
C LEU A 22 -8.72 -11.51 -15.31
N LEU A 23 -10.05 -11.52 -15.18
CA LEU A 23 -10.73 -11.01 -13.98
C LEU A 23 -10.47 -11.84 -12.71
N LEU A 24 -10.12 -13.12 -12.84
CA LEU A 24 -9.76 -13.96 -11.70
C LEU A 24 -8.37 -13.66 -11.13
N ILE A 25 -7.46 -13.07 -11.92
CA ILE A 25 -6.08 -12.74 -11.50
C ILE A 25 -6.05 -11.87 -10.24
N PRO A 26 -6.73 -10.70 -10.16
CA PRO A 26 -6.70 -9.89 -8.95
C PRO A 26 -7.35 -10.58 -7.75
N LEU A 27 -8.35 -11.44 -7.96
CA LEU A 27 -8.99 -12.21 -6.88
C LEU A 27 -8.02 -13.21 -6.27
N ILE A 28 -7.32 -13.99 -7.09
CA ILE A 28 -6.32 -14.96 -6.63
C ILE A 28 -5.15 -14.24 -5.96
N TYR A 29 -4.70 -13.12 -6.52
CA TYR A 29 -3.64 -12.31 -5.95
C TYR A 29 -4.02 -11.73 -4.58
N ASN A 30 -5.29 -11.39 -4.35
CA ASN A 30 -5.76 -10.92 -3.04
C ASN A 30 -5.79 -12.01 -1.95
N LEU A 31 -5.75 -13.29 -2.32
CA LEU A 31 -5.66 -14.42 -1.37
C LEU A 31 -4.23 -14.67 -0.88
N VAL A 32 -3.22 -14.08 -1.52
CA VAL A 32 -1.83 -14.19 -1.07
C VAL A 32 -1.69 -13.36 0.21
N PRO A 33 -1.20 -13.94 1.33
CA PRO A 33 -1.01 -13.20 2.55
C PRO A 33 0.08 -12.12 2.38
N ILE A 34 -0.03 -11.07 3.19
CA ILE A 34 0.99 -10.03 3.32
C ILE A 34 1.79 -10.35 4.58
N ASN A 35 3.11 -10.28 4.51
CA ASN A 35 3.94 -10.41 5.71
C ASN A 35 3.67 -9.23 6.64
N GLU A 36 3.44 -9.53 7.91
CA GLU A 36 3.25 -8.52 8.94
C GLU A 36 4.58 -7.84 9.27
N GLY A 37 4.77 -6.65 8.72
CA GLY A 37 5.89 -5.75 9.04
C GLY A 37 5.54 -4.76 10.15
N THR A 38 6.41 -3.76 10.33
CA THR A 38 6.17 -2.65 11.25
C THR A 38 4.90 -1.88 10.82
N GLN A 39 3.93 -1.75 11.72
CA GLN A 39 2.66 -1.08 11.43
C GLN A 39 2.80 0.42 11.18
N THR A 40 3.79 1.08 11.79
CA THR A 40 3.99 2.53 11.62
C THR A 40 5.38 2.83 11.08
N PHE A 41 5.48 3.54 9.96
CA PHE A 41 6.74 3.88 9.31
C PHE A 41 6.68 5.18 8.51
N TYR A 42 7.84 5.75 8.22
CA TYR A 42 7.99 6.96 7.43
C TYR A 42 8.43 6.64 5.99
N ILE A 43 7.69 7.16 5.01
CA ILE A 43 8.06 7.13 3.60
C ILE A 43 8.81 8.43 3.26
N PRO A 44 10.07 8.36 2.79
CA PRO A 44 10.91 9.55 2.62
C PRO A 44 10.65 10.33 1.34
N SER A 45 10.03 9.72 0.32
CA SER A 45 9.73 10.38 -0.94
C SER A 45 8.59 9.67 -1.66
N SER A 46 7.92 10.37 -2.59
CA SER A 46 6.90 9.77 -3.46
C SER A 46 7.51 8.96 -4.64
N ASN A 47 8.81 8.64 -4.59
CA ASN A 47 9.44 7.77 -5.58
C ASN A 47 9.12 6.31 -5.29
N ILE A 48 8.66 5.56 -6.30
CA ILE A 48 8.29 4.15 -6.15
C ILE A 48 9.43 3.28 -5.59
N ASP A 49 10.67 3.52 -5.99
CA ASP A 49 11.81 2.73 -5.53
C ASP A 49 12.11 2.99 -4.05
N ASP A 50 11.93 4.24 -3.59
CA ASP A 50 12.04 4.60 -2.18
C ASP A 50 10.90 4.01 -1.36
N VAL A 51 9.66 4.06 -1.87
CA VAL A 51 8.50 3.41 -1.23
C VAL A 51 8.73 1.90 -1.08
N VAL A 52 9.14 1.22 -2.15
CA VAL A 52 9.44 -0.22 -2.15
C VAL A 52 10.56 -0.54 -1.18
N LYS A 53 11.62 0.29 -1.16
CA LYS A 53 12.74 0.14 -0.23
C LYS A 53 12.28 0.28 1.22
N THR A 54 11.51 1.33 1.54
CA THR A 54 10.94 1.54 2.87
C THR A 54 10.09 0.36 3.30
N LEU A 55 9.19 -0.12 2.44
CA LEU A 55 8.34 -1.27 2.75
C LEU A 55 9.17 -2.53 3.06
N LYS A 56 10.20 -2.82 2.24
CA LYS A 56 11.11 -3.94 2.46
C LYS A 56 11.90 -3.81 3.76
N THR A 57 12.42 -2.61 4.07
CA THR A 57 13.15 -2.36 5.32
C THR A 57 12.25 -2.51 6.55
N ASN A 58 10.95 -2.26 6.41
CA ASN A 58 9.96 -2.45 7.49
C ASN A 58 9.37 -3.88 7.54
N GLY A 59 9.95 -4.84 6.81
CA GLY A 59 9.57 -6.27 6.89
C GLY A 59 8.48 -6.71 5.90
N TYR A 60 8.00 -5.83 5.03
CA TYR A 60 7.05 -6.19 4.00
C TYR A 60 7.73 -6.82 2.79
N GLU A 61 7.19 -7.94 2.33
CA GLU A 61 7.62 -8.51 1.05
C GLU A 61 6.97 -7.74 -0.09
N VAL A 62 7.82 -7.16 -0.95
CA VAL A 62 7.37 -6.41 -2.13
C VAL A 62 7.92 -7.04 -3.40
N THR A 63 7.02 -7.61 -4.17
CA THR A 63 7.21 -8.22 -5.48
C THR A 63 7.05 -7.20 -6.60
N TRP A 64 7.37 -7.61 -7.83
CA TRP A 64 7.18 -6.77 -9.02
C TRP A 64 5.70 -6.46 -9.30
N MET A 65 4.78 -7.37 -8.95
CA MET A 65 3.34 -7.14 -9.06
C MET A 65 2.87 -6.08 -8.06
N ASP A 66 3.38 -6.12 -6.82
CA ASP A 66 3.04 -5.12 -5.81
C ASP A 66 3.54 -3.73 -6.23
N LYS A 67 4.74 -3.66 -6.81
CA LYS A 67 5.29 -2.41 -7.39
C LYS A 67 4.38 -1.86 -8.50
N LEU A 68 3.83 -2.73 -9.35
CA LEU A 68 2.85 -2.33 -10.37
C LEU A 68 1.55 -1.81 -9.73
N MET A 69 1.07 -2.43 -8.64
CA MET A 69 -0.15 -1.97 -7.95
C MET A 69 0.02 -0.59 -7.31
N LEU A 70 1.19 -0.33 -6.73
CA LEU A 70 1.54 0.97 -6.16
C LEU A 70 1.59 2.09 -7.22
N THR A 71 1.97 1.78 -8.47
CA THR A 71 2.01 2.77 -9.55
C THR A 71 0.70 2.93 -10.30
N LEU A 72 -0.11 1.87 -10.42
CA LEU A 72 -1.36 1.87 -11.20
C LEU A 72 -2.39 2.88 -10.71
N ARG A 73 -2.49 3.10 -9.39
CA ARG A 73 -3.49 4.00 -8.80
C ARG A 73 -2.90 5.33 -8.36
N ARG A 74 -2.00 5.29 -7.39
CA ARG A 74 -1.28 6.45 -6.86
C ARG A 74 -0.14 5.96 -5.97
N THR A 75 1.07 6.43 -6.27
CA THR A 75 2.22 6.20 -5.39
C THR A 75 1.98 6.91 -4.06
N PRO A 76 2.26 6.27 -2.91
CA PRO A 76 2.19 6.93 -1.61
C PRO A 76 3.05 8.20 -1.58
N ASP A 77 2.50 9.26 -0.98
CA ASP A 77 3.22 10.52 -0.80
C ASP A 77 4.19 10.43 0.40
N GLU A 78 5.17 11.32 0.48
CA GLU A 78 6.06 11.42 1.65
C GLU A 78 5.27 11.63 2.95
N GLY A 79 5.71 11.00 4.04
CA GLY A 79 5.09 11.15 5.36
C GLY A 79 5.01 9.87 6.17
N TRP A 80 4.34 9.97 7.32
CA TRP A 80 4.09 8.86 8.23
C TRP A 80 2.85 8.06 7.81
N TYR A 81 2.96 6.74 7.86
CA TYR A 81 1.89 5.81 7.57
C TYR A 81 1.66 4.93 8.79
N SER A 82 0.39 4.63 9.07
CA SER A 82 0.01 3.63 10.06
C SER A 82 -0.92 2.64 9.37
N VAL A 83 -0.48 1.38 9.29
CA VAL A 83 -1.08 0.36 8.42
C VAL A 83 -1.47 -0.86 9.24
N GLN A 84 -2.56 -1.52 8.82
CA GLN A 84 -3.06 -2.75 9.42
C GLN A 84 -3.14 -3.85 8.35
N PRO A 85 -2.04 -4.57 8.09
CA PRO A 85 -1.96 -5.52 6.98
C PRO A 85 -2.88 -6.73 7.16
N ALA A 86 -3.18 -7.12 8.41
CA ALA A 86 -4.06 -8.26 8.71
C ALA A 86 -5.52 -8.06 8.28
N GLU A 87 -5.96 -6.81 8.10
CA GLU A 87 -7.35 -6.51 7.75
C GLU A 87 -7.62 -6.51 6.24
N GLN A 88 -6.56 -6.53 5.41
CA GLN A 88 -6.67 -6.32 3.97
C GLN A 88 -5.91 -7.37 3.19
N GLY A 89 -6.53 -7.90 2.12
CA GLY A 89 -5.80 -8.74 1.17
C GLY A 89 -4.73 -7.95 0.41
N ARG A 90 -3.73 -8.65 -0.13
CA ARG A 90 -2.54 -8.05 -0.75
C ARG A 90 -2.83 -7.01 -1.80
N PHE A 91 -3.81 -7.29 -2.66
CA PHE A 91 -4.25 -6.35 -3.68
C PHE A 91 -4.76 -5.04 -3.09
N LEU A 92 -5.68 -5.14 -2.12
CA LEU A 92 -6.28 -3.96 -1.49
C LEU A 92 -5.27 -3.15 -0.70
N PHE A 93 -4.35 -3.82 0.01
CA PHE A 93 -3.30 -3.16 0.77
C PHE A 93 -2.40 -2.30 -0.13
N PHE A 94 -1.80 -2.87 -1.17
CA PHE A 94 -0.90 -2.11 -2.05
C PHE A 94 -1.65 -1.04 -2.86
N GLN A 95 -2.89 -1.32 -3.26
CA GLN A 95 -3.71 -0.36 -4.01
C GLN A 95 -4.13 0.84 -3.15
N HIS A 96 -4.34 0.66 -1.83
CA HIS A 96 -4.86 1.70 -0.94
C HIS A 96 -3.84 2.23 0.06
N LEU A 97 -2.57 1.79 0.00
CA LEU A 97 -1.52 2.26 0.91
C LEU A 97 -1.44 3.79 0.99
N TYR A 98 -1.58 4.48 -0.14
CA TYR A 98 -1.57 5.95 -0.19
C TYR A 98 -2.64 6.64 0.68
N ARG A 99 -3.73 5.93 1.03
CA ARG A 99 -4.79 6.43 1.91
C ARG A 99 -4.51 6.22 3.39
N GLN A 100 -3.53 5.39 3.73
CA GLN A 100 -3.16 5.03 5.10
C GLN A 100 -2.13 5.99 5.69
N LYS A 101 -1.90 7.14 5.04
CA LYS A 101 -1.09 8.22 5.59
C LYS A 101 -1.75 8.69 6.89
N THR A 102 -0.98 8.69 7.99
CA THR A 102 -1.52 9.10 9.28
C THR A 102 -1.76 10.60 9.29
N ASN A 103 -2.90 11.01 9.84
CA ASN A 103 -3.20 12.41 10.13
C ASN A 103 -2.96 12.74 11.62
N GLU A 104 -2.66 11.72 12.44
CA GLU A 104 -2.42 11.85 13.88
C GLU A 104 -0.95 12.17 14.12
N LEU A 105 -0.53 13.36 13.68
CA LEU A 105 0.80 13.90 13.98
C LEU A 105 0.71 14.77 15.24
N MET A 106 1.70 14.66 16.12
CA MET A 106 1.83 15.55 17.27
C MET A 106 2.69 16.75 16.90
N ASP A 107 2.17 17.95 17.09
CA ASP A 107 2.93 19.18 16.89
C ASP A 107 3.90 19.41 18.05
N VAL A 108 5.20 19.44 17.74
CA VAL A 108 6.25 19.72 18.71
C VAL A 108 6.72 21.15 18.59
N VAL A 109 6.35 21.98 19.56
CA VAL A 109 6.89 23.35 19.69
C VAL A 109 8.21 23.28 20.44
N VAL A 110 9.29 23.87 19.93
CA VAL A 110 10.58 23.96 20.65
C VAL A 110 10.79 25.40 21.11
N TYR A 111 11.01 25.59 22.41
CA TYR A 111 11.23 26.92 22.96
C TYR A 111 12.72 27.29 22.96
N ALA A 112 13.02 28.55 22.65
CA ALA A 112 14.40 29.04 22.69
C ALA A 112 14.93 29.01 24.14
N GLY A 113 16.07 28.34 24.35
CA GLY A 113 16.69 28.17 25.66
C GLY A 113 16.23 26.92 26.44
N GLU A 114 15.27 26.15 25.91
CA GLU A 114 14.86 24.87 26.49
C GLU A 114 15.99 23.84 26.40
N THR A 115 16.25 23.15 27.51
CA THR A 115 17.24 22.07 27.54
C THR A 115 16.66 20.77 26.98
N LYS A 116 17.53 19.84 26.56
CA LYS A 116 17.11 18.52 26.08
C LYS A 116 16.26 17.76 27.11
N GLY A 117 16.55 17.94 28.40
CA GLY A 117 15.82 17.29 29.49
C GLY A 117 14.42 17.87 29.67
N GLU A 118 14.28 19.19 29.63
CA GLU A 118 12.98 19.87 29.71
C GLU A 118 12.09 19.53 28.51
N LEU A 119 12.65 19.54 27.30
CA LEU A 119 11.94 19.13 26.09
C LEU A 119 11.47 17.67 26.17
N ALA A 120 12.34 16.75 26.59
CA ALA A 120 11.99 15.33 26.72
C ALA A 120 10.92 15.09 27.79
N ALA A 121 11.00 15.78 28.94
CA ALA A 121 10.01 15.68 30.00
C ALA A 121 8.64 16.20 29.56
N ARG A 122 8.60 17.32 28.82
CA ARG A 122 7.37 17.86 28.24
C ARG A 122 6.77 16.91 27.21
N LEU A 123 7.58 16.42 26.28
CA LEU A 123 7.13 15.45 25.26
C LEU A 123 6.57 14.17 25.89
N ALA A 124 7.21 13.65 26.95
CA ALA A 124 6.71 12.48 27.67
C ALA A 124 5.32 12.75 28.28
N ASN A 125 5.15 13.91 28.93
CA ASN A 125 3.85 14.32 29.48
C ASN A 125 2.78 14.48 28.39
N ASP A 126 3.11 15.11 27.26
CA ASP A 126 2.20 15.31 26.13
C ASP A 126 1.78 13.97 25.49
N MET A 127 2.71 13.01 25.42
CA MET A 127 2.47 11.65 24.94
C MET A 127 1.78 10.74 25.97
N LYS A 128 1.59 11.20 27.22
CA LYS A 128 1.07 10.42 28.36
C LYS A 128 1.87 9.14 28.63
N LEU A 129 3.20 9.22 28.49
CA LEU A 129 4.16 8.15 28.77
C LEU A 129 4.69 8.19 30.20
#